data_AF-A0A917GLN6-F1
#
_entry.id   AF-A0A917GLN6-F1
#
_cell.length_a   1.000
_cell.length_b   1.000
_cell.length_c   1.000
_cell.angle_alpha   90.00
_cell.angle_beta   90.00
_cell.angle_gamma   90.00
#
_symmetry.space_group_name_H-M   'P 1'
#
loop_
_entity.id
_entity.type
_entity.pdbx_description
1 polymer ?
#
loop_
_entity_poly.entity_id
_entity_poly.type
_entity_poly.pdbx_seq_one_letter_code
_entity_poly.pdbx_strand_id
1 'polypeptide(L)'
;MYQQQQQQQQALPDEDLAYTVLSDLKRVVREYATAATESTCPTVRQMFTNLLNSTLKMQGDLFQAMQAQNMYSTASPALRQELDKQIKEYSQTQQKTSQWLQQRLSGSQQGFGSFAPYQQQSQQHQANQHQPYYS
;
A
#
# COMPACT_ATOMS: atom_id res chain seq x y z
N MET A 1 34.72 -55.94 4.85
CA MET A 1 35.23 -54.61 4.46
C MET A 1 34.12 -53.82 3.76
N TYR A 2 33.13 -53.34 4.52
CA TYR A 2 32.08 -52.49 3.96
C TYR A 2 32.52 -51.03 4.07
N GLN A 3 32.81 -50.41 2.93
CA GLN A 3 33.03 -48.96 2.82
C GLN A 3 31.73 -48.23 3.17
N GLN A 4 31.74 -47.50 4.29
CA GLN A 4 30.74 -46.47 4.56
C GLN A 4 30.96 -45.32 3.57
N GLN A 5 30.16 -45.28 2.50
CA GLN A 5 29.96 -44.05 1.73
C GLN A 5 29.24 -43.06 2.64
N GLN A 6 29.99 -42.12 3.22
CA GLN A 6 29.41 -40.89 3.76
C GLN A 6 28.72 -40.17 2.60
N GLN A 7 27.39 -40.24 2.57
CA GLN A 7 26.57 -39.35 1.76
C GLN A 7 26.75 -37.93 2.30
N GLN A 8 27.75 -37.21 1.77
CA GLN A 8 27.80 -35.77 1.84
C GLN A 8 26.56 -35.25 1.10
N GLN A 9 25.51 -34.91 1.85
CA GLN A 9 24.45 -34.05 1.36
C GLN A 9 25.11 -32.74 0.93
N GLN A 10 25.24 -32.54 -0.38
CA GLN A 10 25.66 -31.26 -0.95
C GLN A 10 24.59 -30.23 -0.57
N ALA A 11 24.88 -29.45 0.47
CA ALA A 11 24.08 -28.29 0.79
C ALA A 11 24.16 -27.32 -0.40
N LEU A 12 23.00 -26.79 -0.81
CA LEU A 12 22.94 -25.76 -1.84
C LEU A 12 23.77 -24.54 -1.39
N PRO A 13 24.51 -23.89 -2.30
CA PRO A 13 25.17 -22.61 -2.01
C PRO A 13 24.18 -21.57 -1.46
N ASP A 14 24.64 -20.71 -0.56
CA ASP A 14 23.82 -19.66 0.05
C ASP A 14 23.17 -18.73 -0.99
N GLU A 15 23.86 -18.46 -2.10
CA GLU A 15 23.34 -17.69 -3.22
C GLU A 15 22.13 -18.36 -3.87
N ASP A 16 22.20 -19.66 -4.16
CA ASP A 16 21.12 -20.43 -4.78
C ASP A 16 19.90 -20.55 -3.84
N LEU A 17 20.16 -20.69 -2.53
CA LEU A 17 19.11 -20.64 -1.51
C LEU A 17 18.44 -19.26 -1.47
N ALA A 18 19.22 -18.18 -1.48
CA ALA A 18 18.71 -16.82 -1.48
C ALA A 18 17.87 -16.52 -2.75
N TYR A 19 18.32 -16.96 -3.92
CA TYR A 19 17.53 -16.84 -5.16
C TYR A 19 16.26 -17.68 -5.15
N THR A 20 16.28 -18.86 -4.53
CA THR A 20 15.08 -19.69 -4.36
C THR A 20 14.04 -18.96 -3.52
N VAL A 21 14.45 -18.44 -2.35
CA VAL A 21 13.56 -17.66 -1.47
C VAL A 21 13.07 -16.39 -2.19
N LEU A 22 13.97 -15.66 -2.85
CA LEU A 22 13.60 -14.44 -3.57
C LEU A 22 12.60 -14.71 -4.70
N SER A 23 12.74 -15.83 -5.40
CA SER A 23 11.83 -16.23 -6.47
C SER A 23 10.44 -16.57 -5.93
N ASP A 24 10.37 -17.26 -4.79
CA ASP A 24 9.10 -17.54 -4.13
C ASP A 24 8.43 -16.25 -3.61
N LEU A 25 9.19 -15.35 -2.97
CA LEU A 25 8.69 -14.04 -2.54
C LEU A 25 8.09 -13.24 -3.71
N LYS A 26 8.77 -13.22 -4.87
CA LYS A 26 8.24 -12.58 -6.09
C LYS A 26 6.97 -13.23 -6.63
N ARG A 27 6.80 -14.54 -6.43
CA ARG A 27 5.58 -15.27 -6.82
C ARG A 27 4.43 -14.92 -5.89
N VAL A 28 4.62 -15.06 -4.58
CA VAL A 28 3.55 -14.81 -3.59
C VAL A 28 3.13 -13.34 -3.53
N VAL A 29 4.03 -12.38 -3.80
CA VAL A 29 3.66 -10.96 -3.95
C VAL A 29 2.60 -10.78 -5.06
N ARG A 30 2.77 -11.43 -6.21
CA ARG A 30 1.81 -11.32 -7.32
C ARG A 30 0.47 -11.95 -6.95
N GLU A 31 0.51 -13.13 -6.33
CA GLU A 31 -0.70 -13.83 -5.88
C GLU A 31 -1.47 -13.01 -4.84
N TYR A 32 -0.78 -12.44 -3.84
CA TYR A 32 -1.41 -11.59 -2.83
C TYR A 32 -1.90 -10.26 -3.38
N ALA A 33 -1.22 -9.69 -4.37
CA ALA A 33 -1.70 -8.51 -5.08
C ALA A 33 -3.03 -8.80 -5.78
N THR A 34 -3.09 -9.87 -6.60
CA THR A 34 -4.31 -10.33 -7.25
C THR A 34 -5.41 -10.59 -6.21
N ALA A 35 -5.12 -11.34 -5.15
CA ALA A 35 -6.10 -11.67 -4.13
C ALA A 35 -6.60 -10.42 -3.37
N ALA A 36 -5.74 -9.44 -3.08
CA ALA A 36 -6.15 -8.19 -2.45
C ALA A 36 -7.06 -7.37 -3.39
N THR A 37 -6.74 -7.31 -4.69
CA THR A 37 -7.52 -6.50 -5.64
C THR A 37 -8.83 -7.16 -6.07
N GLU A 38 -8.90 -8.50 -6.09
CA GLU A 38 -10.05 -9.25 -6.60
C GLU A 38 -10.96 -9.78 -5.49
N SER A 39 -10.54 -9.71 -4.21
CA SER A 39 -11.40 -10.08 -3.08
C SER A 39 -12.61 -9.15 -2.95
N THR A 40 -13.82 -9.73 -2.98
CA THR A 40 -15.08 -9.02 -2.75
C THR A 40 -15.35 -8.77 -1.26
N CYS A 41 -14.91 -9.69 -0.39
CA CYS A 41 -15.03 -9.55 1.06
C CYS A 41 -13.97 -8.57 1.62
N PRO A 42 -14.37 -7.49 2.32
CA PRO A 42 -13.43 -6.51 2.88
C PRO A 42 -12.39 -7.11 3.82
N THR A 43 -12.79 -8.09 4.64
CA THR A 43 -11.90 -8.76 5.59
C THR A 43 -10.82 -9.58 4.88
N VAL A 44 -11.19 -10.32 3.83
CA VAL A 44 -10.26 -11.12 3.04
C VAL A 44 -9.31 -10.21 2.25
N ARG A 45 -9.82 -9.12 1.69
CA ARG A 45 -9.01 -8.07 1.07
C ARG A 45 -7.96 -7.54 2.04
N GLN A 46 -8.37 -7.12 3.24
CA GLN A 46 -7.45 -6.57 4.24
C GLN A 46 -6.39 -7.59 4.66
N MET A 47 -6.78 -8.87 4.81
CA MET A 47 -5.83 -9.95 5.10
C MET A 47 -4.76 -10.07 4.00
N PHE A 48 -5.15 -10.13 2.73
CA PHE A 48 -4.19 -10.19 1.62
C PHE A 48 -3.37 -8.91 1.47
N THR A 49 -3.94 -7.73 1.74
CA THR A 49 -3.17 -6.47 1.80
C THR A 49 -2.07 -6.53 2.88
N ASN A 50 -2.38 -7.07 4.05
CA ASN A 50 -1.41 -7.21 5.13
C ASN A 50 -0.30 -8.21 4.77
N LEU A 51 -0.67 -9.37 4.20
CA LEU A 51 0.28 -10.37 3.72
C LEU A 51 1.18 -9.79 2.62
N LEU A 52 0.61 -9.08 1.65
CA LEU A 52 1.34 -8.39 0.58
C LEU A 52 2.39 -7.44 1.15
N ASN A 53 1.99 -6.55 2.07
CA ASN A 53 2.90 -5.58 2.69
C ASN A 53 4.04 -6.26 3.46
N SER A 54 3.72 -7.32 4.21
CA SER A 54 4.72 -8.10 4.95
C SER A 54 5.73 -8.77 4.00
N THR A 55 5.25 -9.37 2.92
CA THR A 55 6.10 -10.04 1.93
C THR A 55 6.98 -9.06 1.16
N LEU A 56 6.46 -7.89 0.80
CA LEU A 56 7.25 -6.82 0.18
C LEU A 56 8.40 -6.38 1.08
N LYS A 57 8.16 -6.25 2.39
CA LYS A 57 9.21 -5.94 3.36
C LYS A 57 10.28 -7.04 3.39
N MET A 58 9.88 -8.31 3.51
CA MET A 58 10.82 -9.44 3.50
C MET A 58 11.66 -9.49 2.22
N GLN A 59 11.03 -9.22 1.06
CA GLN A 59 11.74 -9.16 -0.22
C GLN A 59 12.77 -8.04 -0.25
N GLY A 60 12.46 -6.86 0.31
CA GLY A 60 13.39 -5.74 0.44
C GLY A 60 14.57 -6.05 1.37
N ASP A 61 14.28 -6.63 2.54
CA ASP A 61 15.29 -7.02 3.53
C ASP A 61 16.26 -8.08 2.93
N LEU A 62 15.72 -9.09 2.23
CA LEU A 62 16.52 -10.11 1.54
C LEU A 62 17.37 -9.51 0.42
N PHE A 63 16.80 -8.60 -0.38
CA PHE A 63 17.54 -7.92 -1.45
C PHE A 63 18.76 -7.16 -0.91
N GLN A 64 18.59 -6.41 0.18
CA GLN A 64 19.70 -5.69 0.81
C GLN A 64 20.79 -6.65 1.32
N ALA A 65 20.38 -7.77 1.92
CA ALA A 65 21.31 -8.80 2.40
C ALA A 65 22.10 -9.46 1.25
N MET A 66 21.41 -9.84 0.17
CA MET A 66 22.06 -10.41 -1.03
C MET A 66 23.01 -9.40 -1.68
N GLN A 67 22.61 -8.12 -1.76
CA GLN A 67 23.45 -7.05 -2.31
C GLN A 67 24.73 -6.85 -1.49
N ALA A 68 24.62 -6.80 -0.16
CA ALA A 68 25.77 -6.63 0.74
C ALA A 68 26.80 -7.78 0.62
N GLN A 69 26.34 -8.97 0.21
CA GLN A 69 27.18 -10.16 0.03
C GLN A 69 27.62 -10.37 -1.43
N ASN A 70 27.37 -9.41 -2.33
CA ASN A 70 27.65 -9.53 -3.78
C ASN A 70 26.97 -10.74 -4.44
N MET A 71 25.88 -11.26 -3.87
CA MET A 71 25.10 -12.40 -4.38
C MET A 71 24.02 -11.96 -5.39
N TYR A 72 23.88 -10.66 -5.63
CA TYR A 72 22.84 -10.14 -6.51
C TYR A 72 23.43 -9.48 -7.75
N SER A 73 23.30 -10.13 -8.90
CA SER A 73 23.55 -9.49 -10.19
C SER A 73 22.31 -8.69 -10.58
N THR A 74 22.33 -7.37 -10.36
CA THR A 74 21.26 -6.51 -10.86
C THR A 74 21.18 -6.67 -12.38
N ALA A 75 19.98 -6.97 -12.91
CA ALA A 75 19.73 -6.78 -14.33
C ALA A 75 20.15 -5.35 -14.72
N SER A 76 20.65 -5.19 -15.94
CA SER A 76 20.99 -3.89 -16.54
C SER A 76 20.01 -2.82 -16.05
N PRO A 77 20.49 -1.67 -15.55
CA PRO A 77 19.59 -0.62 -15.05
C PRO A 77 18.50 -0.41 -16.09
N ALA A 78 17.25 -0.70 -15.71
CA ALA A 78 16.11 -0.45 -16.56
C ALA A 78 16.24 1.00 -17.04
N LEU A 79 16.21 1.21 -18.36
CA LEU A 79 16.34 2.54 -18.95
C LEU A 79 15.42 3.46 -18.18
N ARG A 80 15.99 4.46 -17.50
CA ARG A 80 15.27 5.35 -16.58
C ARG A 80 13.99 5.92 -17.21
N GLN A 81 14.03 6.12 -18.53
CA GLN A 81 12.91 6.49 -19.39
C GLN A 81 11.70 5.55 -19.32
N GLU A 82 11.89 4.23 -19.30
CA GLU A 82 10.78 3.28 -19.20
C GLU A 82 10.17 3.31 -17.81
N LEU A 83 10.99 3.44 -16.75
CA LEU A 83 10.49 3.66 -15.39
C LEU A 83 9.69 4.96 -15.28
N ASP A 84 10.21 6.07 -15.83
CA ASP A 84 9.51 7.36 -15.83
C ASP A 84 8.19 7.31 -16.59
N LYS A 85 8.14 6.57 -17.72
CA LYS A 85 6.91 6.33 -18.48
C LYS A 85 5.87 5.58 -17.66
N GLN A 86 6.27 4.47 -17.04
CA GLN A 86 5.39 3.66 -16.20
C GLN A 86 4.88 4.47 -14.99
N ILE A 87 5.76 5.23 -14.31
CA ILE A 87 5.38 6.09 -13.19
C ILE A 87 4.31 7.12 -13.63
N LYS A 88 4.51 7.76 -14.79
CA LYS A 88 3.58 8.76 -15.32
C LYS A 88 2.23 8.13 -15.67
N GLU A 89 2.23 6.96 -16.31
CA GLU A 89 1.01 6.22 -16.66
C GLU A 89 0.24 5.79 -15.39
N TYR A 90 0.94 5.26 -14.38
CA TYR A 90 0.32 4.87 -13.11
C TYR A 90 -0.24 6.08 -12.34
N SER A 91 0.49 7.21 -12.31
CA SER A 91 0.02 8.44 -11.66
C SER A 91 -1.27 8.97 -12.32
N GLN A 92 -1.33 9.03 -13.65
CA GLN A 92 -2.54 9.40 -14.37
C GLN A 92 -3.69 8.43 -14.11
N THR A 93 -3.39 7.13 -14.07
CA THR A 93 -4.40 6.10 -13.79
C THR A 93 -4.97 6.29 -12.39
N GLN A 94 -4.11 6.50 -11.38
CA GLN A 94 -4.53 6.77 -10.01
C GLN A 94 -5.46 7.99 -9.91
N GLN A 95 -5.11 9.09 -10.60
CA GLN A 95 -5.94 10.29 -10.64
C GLN A 95 -7.32 10.01 -11.27
N LYS A 96 -7.36 9.32 -12.42
CA LYS A 96 -8.61 8.95 -13.10
C LYS A 96 -9.47 8.04 -12.23
N THR A 97 -8.88 7.04 -11.58
CA THR A 97 -9.59 6.14 -10.67
C THR A 97 -10.18 6.91 -9.49
N SER A 98 -9.42 7.85 -8.92
CA SER A 98 -9.89 8.68 -7.80
C SER A 98 -11.07 9.58 -8.21
N GLN A 99 -10.99 10.21 -9.39
CA GLN A 99 -12.08 11.02 -9.94
C GLN A 99 -13.32 10.18 -10.22
N TRP A 100 -13.16 8.99 -10.81
CA TRP A 100 -14.25 8.05 -11.07
C TRP A 100 -14.95 7.62 -9.78
N LEU A 101 -14.16 7.30 -8.75
CA LEU A 101 -14.69 6.93 -7.44
C LEU A 101 -15.47 8.08 -6.82
N GLN A 102 -14.94 9.31 -6.89
CA GLN A 102 -15.60 10.50 -6.37
C GLN A 102 -16.93 10.78 -7.08
N GLN A 103 -17.01 10.63 -8.41
CA GLN A 103 -18.25 10.77 -9.19
C GLN A 103 -19.30 9.71 -8.82
N ARG A 104 -18.88 8.47 -8.55
CA ARG A 104 -19.78 7.37 -8.17
C ARG A 104 -20.29 7.49 -6.73
N LEU A 105 -19.44 7.95 -5.82
CA LEU A 105 -19.82 8.17 -4.43
C LEU A 105 -20.63 9.45 -4.24
N SER A 106 -20.38 10.52 -5.01
CA SER A 106 -21.19 11.75 -4.96
C SER A 106 -22.59 11.59 -5.56
N GLY A 107 -22.79 10.63 -6.47
CA GLY A 107 -24.11 10.29 -7.02
C GLY A 107 -24.95 9.33 -6.17
N SER A 108 -24.39 8.75 -5.10
CA SER A 108 -25.08 7.78 -4.22
C SER A 108 -25.49 8.36 -2.87
N GLN A 109 -25.45 9.69 -2.72
CA GLN A 109 -25.98 10.41 -1.56
C GLN A 109 -27.39 10.96 -1.83
N GLN A 110 -28.31 10.09 -2.25
CA GLN A 110 -29.76 10.29 -2.06
C GLN A 110 -30.29 9.04 -1.36
N GLY A 111 -30.17 9.00 -0.03
CA GLY A 111 -30.79 7.96 0.77
C GLY A 111 -29.95 7.45 1.95
N PHE A 112 -29.45 8.33 2.81
CA PHE A 112 -29.31 8.00 4.24
C PHE A 112 -29.26 9.30 5.04
N GLY A 113 -30.03 9.34 6.14
CA GLY A 113 -30.57 10.54 6.77
C GLY A 113 -29.56 11.65 7.08
N SER A 114 -29.85 12.85 6.60
CA SER A 114 -29.22 14.07 7.09
C SER A 114 -29.97 14.51 8.34
N PHE A 115 -29.35 14.25 9.49
CA PHE A 115 -29.74 14.77 10.78
C PHE A 115 -29.55 16.29 10.75
N ALA A 116 -30.63 17.04 10.89
CA ALA A 116 -30.61 18.49 10.96
C ALA A 116 -29.76 18.96 12.16
N PRO A 117 -28.75 19.84 11.98
CA PRO A 117 -28.21 20.58 13.10
C PRO A 117 -29.17 21.74 13.41
N TYR A 118 -29.76 21.68 14.61
CA TYR A 118 -30.49 22.78 15.22
C TYR A 118 -29.66 24.06 15.17
N GLN A 119 -30.14 25.08 14.44
CA GLN A 119 -29.60 26.43 14.54
C GLN A 119 -30.16 27.07 15.81
N GLN A 120 -29.29 27.19 16.79
CA GLN A 120 -29.54 27.83 18.07
C GLN A 120 -29.60 29.35 17.87
N GLN A 121 -30.78 29.91 18.14
CA GLN A 121 -31.08 31.33 18.14
C GLN A 121 -30.40 32.00 19.36
N SER A 122 -29.30 32.71 19.13
CA SER A 122 -28.71 33.60 20.14
C SER A 122 -29.10 35.05 19.82
N GLN A 123 -30.07 35.56 20.58
CA GLN A 123 -30.39 36.97 20.73
C GLN A 123 -29.15 37.76 21.14
N GLN A 124 -28.75 38.72 20.32
CA GLN A 124 -27.68 39.66 20.65
C GLN A 124 -28.31 40.93 21.21
N HIS A 125 -28.16 41.08 22.53
CA HIS A 125 -28.55 42.26 23.28
C HIS A 125 -27.66 43.45 22.92
N GLN A 126 -28.31 44.56 22.60
CA GLN A 126 -27.73 45.87 22.33
C GLN A 126 -27.55 46.61 23.67
N ALA A 127 -26.31 46.75 24.13
CA ALA A 127 -25.96 47.59 25.28
C ALA A 127 -25.34 48.90 24.76
N ASN A 128 -26.18 49.94 24.67
CA ASN A 128 -25.74 51.31 24.38
C ASN A 128 -25.47 52.03 25.72
N GLN A 129 -24.34 52.73 25.75
CA GLN A 129 -23.72 53.30 26.95
C GLN A 129 -24.48 54.53 27.48
N HIS A 130 -24.57 54.60 28.81
CA HIS A 130 -24.95 55.78 29.59
C HIS A 130 -23.81 56.83 29.59
N GLN A 131 -24.16 58.12 29.70
CA GLN A 131 -23.65 59.11 30.69
C GLN A 131 -24.41 60.46 30.51
N PRO A 132 -24.45 61.36 31.53
CA PRO A 132 -25.70 61.88 32.07
C PRO A 132 -25.85 63.41 32.03
N TYR A 133 -27.06 63.82 32.41
CA TYR A 133 -27.58 65.18 32.54
C TYR A 133 -27.09 65.88 33.83
N TYR A 134 -26.66 67.14 33.73
CA TYR A 134 -26.69 68.13 34.81
C TYR A 134 -26.94 69.54 34.22
N SER A 135 -27.97 70.19 34.78
CA SER A 135 -28.37 71.61 34.80
C SER A 135 -28.21 72.49 33.55
#